data_AF-A0A5E4IZ07-F1
#
_entry.id   AF-A0A5E4IZ07-F1
#
_cell.length_a   1.000
_cell.length_b   1.000
_cell.length_c   1.000
_cell.angle_alpha   90.00
_cell.angle_beta   90.00
_cell.angle_gamma   90.00
#
_symmetry.space_group_name_H-M   'P 1'
#
loop_
_entity.id
_entity.type
_entity.pdbx_description
1 polymer ?
#
loop_
_entity_poly.entity_id
_entity_poly.type
_entity_poly.pdbx_seq_one_letter_code
_entity_poly.pdbx_strand_id
1 'polypeptide(L)'
;MLRRAIDQGVNYVDTAYPYHGGQSEPFLGRALHDGYREKVYLATKLPSWLINSREDMDRYLEEQLERLQTDHIDFYLLHGLSRPFWDNLCTQGIHDFLDRALADGRIRYAGFSFHDDISLFREIVDSRHWTFCQIQYNFMDEEYQAGTEGLHYAAQRGLGVVVMEPLRGGMLSKEIPAIQKIWDRSAKRRSPTEWALRWVWNHPEVTVVLSGMSTPLQVEQNLAIAGEGLSDSLLPEEIALFEDVELEYKKRIKVGCTGCGYCMPCPSGVNVPACFEQYNLASMYDSPDAAKYNYDISLGGFFGDPGLASQCKECKECEERCPQGLPIRRLLKDVVACFGR
;
A
#
# COMPACT_ATOMS: atom_id res chain seq x y z
N MET A 1 -8.82 3.92 -17.92
CA MET A 1 -7.55 4.07 -17.20
C MET A 1 -6.75 2.78 -17.19
N LEU A 2 -7.23 1.69 -16.56
CA LEU A 2 -6.48 0.41 -16.51
C LEU A 2 -6.07 -0.12 -17.89
N ARG A 3 -7.03 -0.31 -18.81
CA ARG A 3 -6.73 -0.77 -20.19
C ARG A 3 -5.69 0.11 -20.90
N ARG A 4 -5.77 1.44 -20.72
CA ARG A 4 -4.79 2.39 -21.26
C ARG A 4 -3.38 2.17 -20.69
N ALA A 5 -3.25 1.89 -19.38
CA ALA A 5 -1.97 1.56 -18.78
C ALA A 5 -1.40 0.25 -19.36
N ILE A 6 -2.26 -0.76 -19.54
CA ILE A 6 -1.88 -2.05 -20.15
C ILE A 6 -1.42 -1.86 -21.60
N ASP A 7 -2.14 -1.07 -22.39
CA ASP A 7 -1.75 -0.73 -23.77
C ASP A 7 -0.45 0.08 -23.85
N GLN A 8 0.07 0.58 -22.72
CA GLN A 8 1.35 1.28 -22.61
C GLN A 8 2.43 0.44 -21.90
N GLY A 9 2.18 -0.86 -21.70
CA GLY A 9 3.19 -1.82 -21.24
C GLY A 9 3.06 -2.25 -19.78
N VAL A 10 2.10 -1.73 -19.01
CA VAL A 10 1.84 -2.26 -17.66
C VAL A 10 1.30 -3.68 -17.76
N ASN A 11 2.03 -4.63 -17.17
CA ASN A 11 1.71 -6.05 -17.25
C ASN A 11 1.58 -6.73 -15.88
N TYR A 12 1.61 -6.00 -14.76
CA TYR A 12 1.35 -6.56 -13.43
C TYR A 12 0.19 -5.78 -12.80
N VAL A 13 -0.89 -6.48 -12.44
CA VAL A 13 -2.09 -5.87 -11.83
C VAL A 13 -2.37 -6.53 -10.50
N ASP A 14 -2.30 -5.72 -9.44
CA ASP A 14 -2.52 -6.14 -8.06
C ASP A 14 -3.93 -5.78 -7.58
N THR A 15 -4.62 -6.75 -6.99
CA THR A 15 -5.87 -6.55 -6.24
C THR A 15 -5.85 -7.36 -4.96
N ALA A 16 -6.93 -7.33 -4.19
CA ALA A 16 -7.15 -8.24 -3.08
C ALA A 16 -8.65 -8.39 -2.80
N TYR A 17 -9.00 -9.48 -2.12
CA TYR A 17 -10.36 -9.83 -1.73
C TYR A 17 -11.17 -8.68 -1.08
N PRO A 18 -10.65 -7.91 -0.10
CA PRO A 18 -11.45 -6.88 0.57
C PRO A 18 -11.51 -5.53 -0.18
N TYR A 19 -10.67 -5.31 -1.20
CA TYR A 19 -10.48 -3.98 -1.76
C TYR A 19 -11.77 -3.42 -2.37
N HIS A 20 -12.03 -2.14 -2.11
CA HIS A 20 -13.23 -1.43 -2.53
C HIS A 20 -14.53 -2.12 -2.07
N GLY A 21 -14.58 -2.61 -0.82
CA GLY A 21 -15.72 -3.38 -0.32
C GLY A 21 -15.95 -4.67 -1.11
N GLY A 22 -14.86 -5.29 -1.57
CA GLY A 22 -14.87 -6.46 -2.45
C GLY A 22 -15.12 -6.18 -3.93
N GLN A 23 -15.31 -4.94 -4.36
CA GLN A 23 -15.61 -4.67 -5.77
C GLN A 23 -14.40 -4.64 -6.69
N SER A 24 -13.17 -4.70 -6.14
CA SER A 24 -11.94 -4.64 -6.92
C SER A 24 -11.75 -5.83 -7.86
N GLU A 25 -11.94 -7.06 -7.36
CA GLU A 25 -11.84 -8.28 -8.18
C GLU A 25 -12.91 -8.37 -9.29
N PRO A 26 -14.22 -8.17 -9.01
CA PRO A 26 -15.23 -8.09 -10.07
C PRO A 26 -14.96 -6.99 -11.10
N PHE A 27 -14.43 -5.85 -10.66
CA PHE A 27 -14.02 -4.78 -11.58
C PHE A 27 -12.90 -5.25 -12.52
N LEU A 28 -11.86 -5.88 -11.98
CA LEU A 28 -10.75 -6.39 -12.78
C LEU A 28 -11.18 -7.50 -13.75
N GLY A 29 -12.03 -8.44 -13.31
CA GLY A 29 -12.54 -9.50 -14.19
C GLY A 29 -13.17 -8.91 -15.46
N ARG A 30 -14.08 -7.94 -15.29
CA ARG A 30 -14.68 -7.23 -16.44
C ARG A 30 -13.66 -6.41 -17.23
N ALA A 31 -12.73 -5.72 -16.56
CA ALA A 31 -11.78 -4.84 -17.21
C ALA A 31 -10.73 -5.62 -18.05
N LEU A 32 -10.44 -6.86 -17.69
CA LEU A 32 -9.47 -7.73 -18.35
C LEU A 32 -10.09 -8.62 -19.45
N HIS A 33 -11.39 -8.52 -19.71
CA HIS A 33 -12.02 -9.11 -20.91
C HIS A 33 -11.43 -8.56 -22.22
N ASP A 34 -11.82 -9.15 -23.34
CA ASP A 34 -11.44 -8.74 -24.71
C ASP A 34 -9.93 -8.89 -25.00
N GLY A 35 -9.31 -9.95 -24.45
CA GLY A 35 -7.90 -10.25 -24.69
C GLY A 35 -6.91 -9.49 -23.80
N TYR A 36 -7.39 -8.80 -22.74
CA TYR A 36 -6.52 -8.08 -21.81
C TYR A 36 -5.98 -8.97 -20.69
N ARG A 37 -6.66 -10.08 -20.36
CA ARG A 37 -6.22 -11.05 -19.36
C ARG A 37 -4.87 -11.66 -19.72
N GLU A 38 -4.63 -11.88 -21.01
CA GLU A 38 -3.42 -12.47 -21.58
C GLU A 38 -2.26 -11.47 -21.66
N LYS A 39 -2.54 -10.17 -21.50
CA LYS A 39 -1.52 -9.11 -21.51
C LYS A 39 -0.92 -8.83 -20.13
N VAL A 40 -1.49 -9.41 -19.07
CA VAL A 40 -1.11 -9.10 -17.69
C VAL A 40 -0.89 -10.34 -16.86
N TYR A 41 0.02 -10.22 -15.91
CA TYR A 41 0.10 -11.04 -14.71
C TYR A 41 -0.86 -10.48 -13.67
N LEU A 42 -1.84 -11.30 -13.28
CA LEU A 42 -2.87 -10.95 -12.33
C LEU A 42 -2.50 -11.44 -10.93
N ALA A 43 -2.52 -10.53 -9.96
CA ALA A 43 -2.26 -10.83 -8.56
C ALA A 43 -3.49 -10.59 -7.69
N THR A 44 -3.81 -11.54 -6.81
CA THR A 44 -4.77 -11.33 -5.71
C THR A 44 -4.30 -12.02 -4.43
N LYS A 45 -5.04 -11.83 -3.34
CA LYS A 45 -4.59 -12.18 -1.99
C LYS A 45 -5.65 -12.93 -1.19
N LEU A 46 -5.26 -14.04 -0.58
CA LEU A 46 -6.07 -14.78 0.40
C LEU A 46 -6.30 -13.92 1.65
N PRO A 47 -7.56 -13.64 2.06
CA PRO A 47 -7.83 -12.80 3.22
C PRO A 47 -7.53 -13.55 4.53
N SER A 48 -6.28 -13.49 5.00
CA SER A 48 -5.77 -14.29 6.13
C SER A 48 -6.61 -14.21 7.41
N TRP A 49 -7.21 -13.05 7.69
CA TRP A 49 -8.06 -12.81 8.86
C TRP A 49 -9.45 -13.45 8.78
N LEU A 50 -9.85 -13.98 7.62
CA LEU A 50 -11.13 -14.68 7.44
C LEU A 50 -10.97 -16.21 7.45
N ILE A 51 -9.75 -16.71 7.64
CA ILE A 51 -9.46 -18.15 7.61
C ILE A 51 -9.64 -18.74 9.00
N ASN A 52 -10.68 -19.56 9.17
CA ASN A 52 -10.96 -20.30 10.40
C ASN A 52 -10.73 -21.80 10.22
N SER A 53 -10.72 -22.29 8.97
CA SER A 53 -10.40 -23.69 8.63
C SER A 53 -9.64 -23.80 7.31
N ARG A 54 -9.10 -25.00 7.03
CA ARG A 54 -8.49 -25.32 5.73
C ARG A 54 -9.46 -25.11 4.57
N GLU A 55 -10.74 -25.44 4.75
CA GLU A 55 -11.79 -25.33 3.72
C GLU A 55 -12.08 -23.87 3.34
N ASP A 56 -11.91 -22.91 4.27
CA ASP A 56 -12.04 -21.49 3.95
C ASP A 56 -11.05 -21.07 2.86
N MET A 57 -9.84 -21.65 2.84
CA MET A 57 -8.82 -21.32 1.83
C MET A 57 -9.25 -21.75 0.42
N ASP A 58 -9.82 -22.96 0.28
CA ASP A 58 -10.33 -23.43 -1.02
C ASP A 58 -11.53 -22.58 -1.45
N ARG A 59 -12.47 -22.31 -0.54
CA ARG A 59 -13.65 -21.47 -0.80
C ARG A 59 -13.25 -20.09 -1.33
N TYR A 60 -12.34 -19.40 -0.63
CA TYR A 60 -11.93 -18.06 -1.06
C TYR A 60 -11.18 -18.08 -2.39
N LEU A 61 -10.32 -19.08 -2.64
CA LEU A 61 -9.65 -19.21 -3.94
C LEU A 61 -10.68 -19.40 -5.07
N GLU A 62 -11.68 -20.26 -4.88
CA GLU A 62 -12.76 -20.48 -5.85
C GLU A 62 -13.58 -19.21 -6.11
N GLU A 63 -13.98 -18.51 -5.04
CA GLU A 63 -14.70 -17.23 -5.15
C GLU A 63 -13.86 -16.17 -5.89
N GLN A 64 -12.55 -16.11 -5.64
CA GLN A 64 -11.66 -15.16 -6.31
C GLN A 64 -11.50 -15.45 -7.79
N LEU A 65 -11.38 -16.72 -8.18
CA LEU A 65 -11.36 -17.15 -9.59
C LEU A 65 -12.66 -16.77 -10.30
N GLU A 66 -13.82 -17.01 -9.67
CA GLU A 66 -15.13 -16.62 -10.20
C GLU A 66 -15.24 -15.09 -10.37
N ARG A 67 -14.89 -14.32 -9.34
CA ARG A 67 -14.98 -12.85 -9.36
C ARG A 67 -14.06 -12.22 -10.39
N LEU A 68 -12.86 -12.78 -10.56
CA LEU A 68 -11.88 -12.37 -11.55
C LEU A 68 -12.17 -12.93 -12.95
N GLN A 69 -13.15 -13.82 -13.09
CA GLN A 69 -13.57 -14.41 -14.37
C GLN A 69 -12.40 -15.10 -15.10
N THR A 70 -11.59 -15.85 -14.35
CA THR A 70 -10.37 -16.53 -14.83
C THR A 70 -10.27 -17.92 -14.19
N ASP A 71 -9.59 -18.85 -14.86
CA ASP A 71 -9.34 -20.21 -14.35
C ASP A 71 -8.04 -20.32 -13.53
N HIS A 72 -7.18 -19.30 -13.60
CA HIS A 72 -5.94 -19.21 -12.82
C HIS A 72 -5.58 -17.78 -12.42
N ILE A 73 -4.83 -17.68 -11.33
CA ILE A 73 -4.18 -16.46 -10.83
C ILE A 73 -2.67 -16.60 -11.02
N ASP A 74 -2.01 -15.57 -11.55
CA ASP A 74 -0.56 -15.63 -11.78
C ASP A 74 0.20 -15.53 -10.45
N PHE A 75 -0.12 -14.54 -9.63
CA PHE A 75 0.56 -14.27 -8.37
C PHE A 75 -0.44 -14.29 -7.20
N TYR A 76 -0.38 -15.33 -6.37
CA TYR A 76 -1.29 -15.48 -5.23
C TYR A 76 -0.58 -15.21 -3.91
N LEU A 77 -1.07 -14.23 -3.15
CA LEU A 77 -0.45 -13.80 -1.90
C LEU A 77 -1.25 -14.27 -0.68
N LEU A 78 -0.56 -14.61 0.40
CA LEU A 78 -1.15 -14.53 1.73
C LEU A 78 -1.25 -13.05 2.15
N HIS A 79 -2.45 -12.59 2.50
CA HIS A 79 -2.68 -11.16 2.71
C HIS A 79 -2.34 -10.74 4.15
N GLY A 80 -1.50 -9.73 4.31
CA GLY A 80 -1.43 -9.01 5.57
C GLY A 80 -0.72 -9.77 6.69
N LEU A 81 0.31 -10.58 6.40
CA LEU A 81 0.87 -11.48 7.39
C LEU A 81 1.43 -10.73 8.60
N SER A 82 0.92 -11.14 9.76
CA SER A 82 1.37 -10.80 11.11
C SER A 82 1.40 -12.07 11.95
N ARG A 83 2.01 -12.03 13.13
CA ARG A 83 2.21 -13.23 13.97
C ARG A 83 0.92 -14.02 14.18
N PRO A 84 -0.20 -13.41 14.62
CA PRO A 84 -1.45 -14.16 14.84
C PRO A 84 -1.99 -14.80 13.57
N PHE A 85 -1.90 -14.12 12.43
CA PHE A 85 -2.40 -14.66 11.17
C PHE A 85 -1.51 -15.78 10.64
N TRP A 86 -0.19 -15.61 10.73
CA TRP A 86 0.75 -16.65 10.31
C TRP A 86 0.60 -17.93 11.14
N ASP A 87 0.52 -17.81 12.47
CA ASP A 87 0.30 -18.96 13.37
C ASP A 87 -0.98 -19.72 13.04
N ASN A 88 -2.07 -18.98 12.81
CA ASN A 88 -3.35 -19.57 12.42
C ASN A 88 -3.26 -20.27 11.05
N LEU A 89 -2.72 -19.60 10.02
CA LEU A 89 -2.58 -20.19 8.69
C LEU A 89 -1.74 -21.47 8.71
N CYS A 90 -0.63 -21.48 9.44
CA CYS A 90 0.19 -22.67 9.67
C CYS A 90 -0.62 -23.80 10.31
N THR A 91 -1.38 -23.50 11.36
CA THR A 91 -2.26 -24.46 12.04
C THR A 91 -3.32 -25.04 11.09
N GLN A 92 -3.83 -24.22 10.17
CA GLN A 92 -4.83 -24.63 9.17
C GLN A 92 -4.22 -25.27 7.91
N GLY A 93 -2.92 -25.57 7.89
CA GLY A 93 -2.27 -26.30 6.80
C GLY A 93 -2.02 -25.48 5.54
N ILE A 94 -1.64 -24.20 5.68
CA ILE A 94 -1.43 -23.30 4.54
C ILE A 94 -0.42 -23.79 3.49
N HIS A 95 0.62 -24.52 3.92
CA HIS A 95 1.62 -25.08 3.01
C HIS A 95 1.00 -26.12 2.06
N ASP A 96 0.21 -27.07 2.58
CA ASP A 96 -0.49 -28.07 1.76
C ASP A 96 -1.52 -27.41 0.83
N PHE A 97 -2.23 -26.38 1.28
CA PHE A 97 -3.12 -25.60 0.42
C PHE A 97 -2.38 -25.00 -0.78
N LEU A 98 -1.27 -24.29 -0.52
CA LEU A 98 -0.50 -23.64 -1.58
C LEU A 98 0.13 -24.67 -2.53
N ASP A 99 0.67 -25.78 -2.00
CA ASP A 99 1.24 -26.85 -2.82
C ASP A 99 0.19 -27.46 -3.76
N ARG A 100 -1.04 -27.69 -3.28
CA ARG A 100 -2.14 -28.19 -4.12
C ARG A 100 -2.57 -27.19 -5.17
N ALA A 101 -2.77 -25.93 -4.80
CA ALA A 101 -3.18 -24.88 -5.73
C ALA A 101 -2.12 -24.60 -6.82
N LEU A 102 -0.83 -24.76 -6.48
CA LEU A 102 0.26 -24.73 -7.46
C LEU A 102 0.22 -25.96 -8.37
N ALA A 103 0.05 -27.16 -7.79
CA ALA A 103 0.07 -28.41 -8.54
C ALA A 103 -1.14 -28.57 -9.50
N ASP A 104 -2.32 -28.08 -9.12
CA ASP A 104 -3.52 -28.08 -9.95
C ASP A 104 -3.63 -26.88 -10.91
N GLY A 105 -2.69 -25.92 -10.81
CA GLY A 105 -2.56 -24.81 -11.74
C GLY A 105 -3.51 -23.63 -11.50
N ARG A 106 -4.32 -23.66 -10.43
CA ARG A 106 -5.17 -22.52 -10.05
C ARG A 106 -4.35 -21.29 -9.68
N ILE A 107 -3.12 -21.48 -9.17
CA ILE A 107 -2.15 -20.40 -8.96
C ILE A 107 -0.82 -20.75 -9.63
N ARG A 108 -0.10 -19.77 -10.18
CA ARG A 108 1.23 -20.01 -10.78
C ARG A 108 2.38 -19.75 -9.82
N TYR A 109 2.28 -18.69 -9.02
CA TYR A 109 3.30 -18.29 -8.06
C TYR A 109 2.66 -18.01 -6.71
N ALA A 110 3.29 -18.53 -5.65
CA ALA A 110 2.88 -18.29 -4.28
C ALA A 110 3.82 -17.28 -3.60
N GLY A 111 3.22 -16.31 -2.92
CA GLY A 111 3.92 -15.28 -2.16
C GLY A 111 3.11 -14.83 -0.95
N PHE A 112 3.54 -13.73 -0.36
CA PHE A 112 2.85 -13.13 0.79
C PHE A 112 3.06 -11.63 0.82
N SER A 113 2.12 -10.92 1.43
CA SER A 113 2.27 -9.51 1.82
C SER A 113 2.45 -9.44 3.34
N PHE A 114 3.25 -8.49 3.82
CA PHE A 114 3.80 -8.53 5.17
C PHE A 114 3.56 -7.24 5.95
N HIS A 115 3.18 -7.36 7.24
CA HIS A 115 2.79 -6.23 8.09
C HIS A 115 3.26 -6.37 9.55
N ASP A 116 4.40 -7.01 9.82
CA ASP A 116 4.93 -7.24 11.17
C ASP A 116 6.42 -6.88 11.26
N ASP A 117 7.13 -7.31 12.30
CA ASP A 117 8.56 -7.04 12.47
C ASP A 117 9.50 -7.95 11.67
N ILE A 118 10.75 -7.51 11.50
CA ILE A 118 11.78 -8.22 10.74
C ILE A 118 12.08 -9.65 11.24
N SER A 119 11.88 -9.94 12.53
CA SER A 119 12.09 -11.29 13.06
C SER A 119 11.07 -12.25 12.47
N LEU A 120 9.79 -11.85 12.47
CA LEU A 120 8.74 -12.64 11.83
C LEU A 120 8.95 -12.73 10.31
N PHE A 121 9.36 -11.64 9.67
CA PHE A 121 9.62 -11.64 8.23
C PHE A 121 10.61 -12.73 7.84
N ARG A 122 11.74 -12.81 8.56
CA ARG A 122 12.79 -13.82 8.33
C ARG A 122 12.26 -15.24 8.55
N GLU A 123 11.45 -15.46 9.58
CA GLU A 123 10.81 -16.75 9.82
C GLU A 123 9.91 -17.17 8.64
N ILE A 124 9.07 -16.26 8.14
CA ILE A 124 8.15 -16.56 7.03
C ILE A 124 8.95 -16.83 5.75
N VAL A 125 9.94 -16.00 5.42
CA VAL A 125 10.82 -16.20 4.26
C VAL A 125 11.50 -17.58 4.30
N ASP A 126 11.88 -18.05 5.49
CA ASP A 126 12.59 -19.31 5.68
C ASP A 126 11.66 -20.54 5.78
N SER A 127 10.36 -20.33 5.99
CA SER A 127 9.39 -21.41 6.20
C SER A 127 9.16 -22.32 4.99
N ARG A 128 9.38 -21.80 3.77
CA ARG A 128 9.28 -22.54 2.51
C ARG A 128 9.98 -21.80 1.38
N HIS A 129 10.05 -22.43 0.21
CA HIS A 129 10.48 -21.75 -1.01
C HIS A 129 9.36 -20.87 -1.58
N TRP A 130 9.40 -19.58 -1.26
CA TRP A 130 8.50 -18.57 -1.84
C TRP A 130 9.02 -18.07 -3.18
N THR A 131 8.11 -17.71 -4.08
CA THR A 131 8.50 -17.03 -5.33
C THR A 131 8.73 -15.54 -5.11
N PHE A 132 7.91 -14.90 -4.27
CA PHE A 132 7.96 -13.46 -4.09
C PHE A 132 7.37 -13.04 -2.73
N CYS A 133 7.71 -11.83 -2.30
CA CYS A 133 7.07 -11.15 -1.18
C CYS A 133 6.68 -9.72 -1.55
N GLN A 134 5.66 -9.20 -0.87
CA GLN A 134 5.22 -7.81 -0.97
C GLN A 134 5.46 -7.10 0.36
N ILE A 135 6.25 -6.02 0.33
CA ILE A 135 6.63 -5.23 1.52
C ILE A 135 6.30 -3.75 1.32
N GLN A 136 5.98 -3.06 2.42
CA GLN A 136 5.94 -1.60 2.41
C GLN A 136 7.37 -1.07 2.37
N TYR A 137 7.69 -0.18 1.42
CA TYR A 137 9.03 0.40 1.32
C TYR A 137 9.03 1.77 0.63
N ASN A 138 9.61 2.77 1.31
CA ASN A 138 9.83 4.13 0.83
C ASN A 138 10.87 4.83 1.73
N PHE A 139 11.41 5.98 1.29
CA PHE A 139 12.49 6.68 2.00
C PHE A 139 12.14 7.24 3.38
N MET A 140 10.87 7.18 3.81
CA MET A 140 10.46 7.57 5.17
C MET A 140 10.32 6.38 6.14
N ASP A 141 10.33 5.15 5.60
CA ASP A 141 9.93 3.93 6.30
C ASP A 141 10.99 2.82 6.11
N GLU A 142 12.27 3.20 6.00
CA GLU A 142 13.39 2.26 5.74
C GLU A 142 13.59 1.20 6.84
N GLU A 143 13.22 1.52 8.08
CA GLU A 143 13.34 0.62 9.24
C GLU A 143 11.97 0.09 9.70
N TYR A 144 10.91 0.32 8.92
CA TYR A 144 9.55 -0.07 9.28
C TYR A 144 9.21 -1.46 8.72
N GLN A 145 8.66 -2.33 9.58
CA GLN A 145 8.31 -3.71 9.27
C GLN A 145 9.49 -4.52 8.70
N ALA A 146 9.40 -4.93 7.44
CA ALA A 146 10.50 -5.58 6.74
C ALA A 146 11.62 -4.57 6.41
N GLY A 147 11.26 -3.37 5.94
CA GLY A 147 12.22 -2.31 5.63
C GLY A 147 13.33 -2.70 4.65
N THR A 148 14.44 -1.96 4.70
CA THR A 148 15.65 -2.17 3.91
C THR A 148 16.30 -3.53 4.23
N GLU A 149 16.27 -3.93 5.51
CA GLU A 149 16.83 -5.22 5.93
C GLU A 149 16.08 -6.40 5.29
N GLY A 150 14.74 -6.35 5.30
CA GLY A 150 13.87 -7.35 4.72
C GLY A 150 13.95 -7.38 3.19
N LEU A 151 14.06 -6.22 2.54
CA LEU A 151 14.32 -6.11 1.09
C LEU A 151 15.57 -6.92 0.71
N HIS A 152 16.71 -6.63 1.34
CA HIS A 152 17.96 -7.35 1.08
C HIS A 152 17.86 -8.83 1.45
N TYR A 153 17.21 -9.15 2.57
CA TYR A 153 17.06 -10.53 3.01
C TYR A 153 16.24 -11.38 2.02
N ALA A 154 15.11 -10.87 1.56
CA ALA A 154 14.27 -11.56 0.57
C ALA A 154 15.01 -11.78 -0.75
N ALA A 155 15.70 -10.74 -1.24
CA ALA A 155 16.50 -10.84 -2.46
C ALA A 155 17.65 -11.84 -2.33
N GLN A 156 18.36 -11.87 -1.19
CA GLN A 156 19.40 -12.87 -0.91
C GLN A 156 18.87 -14.30 -0.88
N ARG A 157 17.58 -14.50 -0.56
CA ARG A 157 16.90 -15.79 -0.62
C ARG A 157 16.26 -16.10 -1.98
N GLY A 158 16.45 -15.22 -2.97
CA GLY A 158 15.99 -15.40 -4.34
C GLY A 158 14.52 -15.07 -4.59
N LEU A 159 13.87 -14.36 -3.65
CA LEU A 159 12.49 -13.92 -3.84
C LEU A 159 12.45 -12.68 -4.73
N GLY A 160 11.46 -12.59 -5.61
CA GLY A 160 11.06 -11.31 -6.19
C GLY A 160 10.47 -10.40 -5.11
N VAL A 161 10.81 -9.11 -5.13
CA VAL A 161 10.30 -8.15 -4.13
C VAL A 161 9.37 -7.14 -4.79
N VAL A 162 8.11 -7.17 -4.36
CA VAL A 162 7.08 -6.23 -4.77
C VAL A 162 6.95 -5.14 -3.71
N VAL A 163 7.16 -3.88 -4.09
CA VAL A 163 7.01 -2.74 -3.18
C VAL A 163 5.58 -2.20 -3.24
N MET A 164 4.92 -2.14 -2.09
CA MET A 164 3.69 -1.40 -1.87
C MET A 164 3.96 -0.11 -1.08
N GLU A 165 2.98 0.81 -1.09
CA GLU A 165 3.09 2.11 -0.40
C GLU A 165 4.34 2.94 -0.78
N PRO A 166 4.81 2.95 -2.05
CA PRO A 166 6.03 3.68 -2.42
C PRO A 166 5.89 5.21 -2.27
N LEU A 167 4.65 5.71 -2.24
CA LEU A 167 4.31 7.12 -2.08
C LEU A 167 3.65 7.42 -0.72
N ARG A 168 3.59 6.43 0.19
CA ARG A 168 3.01 6.54 1.54
C ARG A 168 1.61 7.16 1.52
N GLY A 169 0.65 6.52 0.87
CA GLY A 169 -0.71 7.06 0.69
C GLY A 169 -0.81 8.33 -0.18
N GLY A 170 0.22 8.65 -0.97
CA GLY A 170 0.30 9.89 -1.74
C GLY A 170 0.81 11.09 -0.93
N MET A 171 1.32 10.87 0.28
CA MET A 171 1.99 11.92 1.06
C MET A 171 3.26 12.42 0.35
N LEU A 172 4.01 11.51 -0.28
CA LEU A 172 5.29 11.81 -0.92
C LEU A 172 5.13 12.39 -2.34
N SER A 173 3.90 12.50 -2.85
CA SER A 173 3.60 13.13 -4.15
C SER A 173 3.19 14.60 -4.04
N LYS A 174 3.06 15.14 -2.83
CA LYS A 174 2.59 16.51 -2.60
C LYS A 174 3.73 17.53 -2.76
N GLU A 175 3.45 18.63 -3.45
CA GLU A 175 4.37 19.76 -3.60
C GLU A 175 4.36 20.63 -2.35
N ILE A 176 5.24 20.31 -1.39
CA ILE A 176 5.39 21.08 -0.14
C ILE A 176 6.51 22.11 -0.34
N PRO A 177 6.28 23.43 -0.25
CA PRO A 177 7.28 24.45 -0.59
C PRO A 177 8.60 24.31 0.18
N ALA A 178 8.56 23.93 1.46
CA ALA A 178 9.77 23.73 2.27
C ALA A 178 10.63 22.56 1.76
N ILE A 179 9.98 21.49 1.30
CA ILE A 179 10.62 20.28 0.78
C ILE A 179 11.09 20.51 -0.66
N GLN A 180 10.29 21.24 -1.46
CA GLN A 180 10.67 21.62 -2.82
C GLN A 180 11.98 22.40 -2.85
N LYS A 181 12.22 23.30 -1.87
CA LYS A 181 13.51 24.00 -1.74
C LYS A 181 14.71 23.07 -1.55
N ILE A 182 14.51 21.87 -1.00
CA ILE A 182 15.57 20.87 -0.83
C ILE A 182 15.78 20.13 -2.15
N TRP A 183 14.70 19.67 -2.79
CA TRP A 183 14.77 19.06 -4.12
C TRP A 183 15.39 19.98 -5.16
N ASP A 184 15.14 21.28 -5.03
CA ASP A 184 15.64 22.32 -5.93
C ASP A 184 17.16 22.54 -5.87
N ARG A 185 17.85 21.88 -4.91
CA ARG A 185 19.32 21.82 -4.85
C ARG A 185 19.90 20.86 -5.90
N SER A 186 19.11 19.91 -6.41
CA SER A 186 19.54 19.08 -7.55
C SER A 186 19.55 19.89 -8.85
N ALA A 187 20.51 19.58 -9.72
CA ALA A 187 20.54 20.11 -11.08
C ALA A 187 19.36 19.60 -11.92
N LYS A 188 18.90 18.37 -11.66
CA LYS A 188 17.75 17.76 -12.35
C LYS A 188 16.47 18.11 -11.60
N ARG A 189 15.52 18.72 -12.32
CA ARG A 189 14.19 19.00 -11.79
C ARG A 189 13.29 17.79 -12.00
N ARG A 190 12.66 17.34 -10.92
CA ARG A 190 11.72 16.22 -10.90
C ARG A 190 10.54 16.58 -10.01
N SER A 191 9.39 15.97 -10.28
CA SER A 191 8.24 16.07 -9.37
C SER A 191 8.50 15.28 -8.07
N PRO A 192 7.81 15.59 -6.96
CA PRO A 192 7.90 14.78 -5.73
C PRO A 192 7.58 13.29 -5.97
N THR A 193 6.58 13.00 -6.80
CA THR A 193 6.23 11.63 -7.22
C THR A 193 7.41 10.92 -7.89
N GLU A 194 8.10 11.61 -8.81
CA GLU A 194 9.23 11.03 -9.52
C GLU A 194 10.42 10.79 -8.59
N TRP A 195 10.72 11.72 -7.67
CA TRP A 195 11.76 11.50 -6.65
C TRP A 195 11.48 10.26 -5.81
N ALA A 196 10.25 10.14 -5.29
CA ALA A 196 9.87 9.02 -4.45
C ALA A 196 9.91 7.67 -5.19
N LEU A 197 9.39 7.60 -6.42
CA LEU A 197 9.43 6.36 -7.22
C LEU A 197 10.86 5.99 -7.64
N ARG A 198 11.67 6.98 -8.07
CA ARG A 198 13.07 6.72 -8.42
C ARG A 198 13.89 6.25 -7.24
N TRP A 199 13.62 6.74 -6.03
CA TRP A 199 14.27 6.24 -4.83
C TRP A 199 14.03 4.74 -4.67
N VAL A 200 12.77 4.31 -4.77
CA VAL A 200 12.43 2.88 -4.68
C VAL A 200 13.08 2.07 -5.81
N TRP A 201 13.01 2.54 -7.05
CA TRP A 201 13.63 1.85 -8.19
C TRP A 201 15.15 1.84 -8.14
N ASN A 202 15.78 2.75 -7.39
CA ASN A 202 17.24 2.79 -7.26
C ASN A 202 17.81 1.52 -6.62
N HIS A 203 16.98 0.76 -5.88
CA HIS A 203 17.35 -0.52 -5.30
C HIS A 203 17.23 -1.66 -6.32
N PRO A 204 18.33 -2.32 -6.71
CA PRO A 204 18.30 -3.41 -7.68
C PRO A 204 17.52 -4.65 -7.20
N GLU A 205 17.31 -4.79 -5.89
CA GLU A 205 16.50 -5.85 -5.29
C GLU A 205 15.00 -5.71 -5.57
N VAL A 206 14.53 -4.49 -5.89
CA VAL A 206 13.11 -4.23 -6.15
C VAL A 206 12.74 -4.74 -7.55
N THR A 207 11.81 -5.69 -7.60
CA THR A 207 11.35 -6.30 -8.85
C THR A 207 10.13 -5.58 -9.45
N VAL A 208 9.19 -5.17 -8.61
CA VAL A 208 7.96 -4.49 -9.02
C VAL A 208 7.63 -3.38 -8.02
N VAL A 209 7.20 -2.22 -8.50
CA VAL A 209 6.68 -1.12 -7.66
C VAL A 209 5.20 -0.92 -7.95
N LEU A 210 4.36 -1.07 -6.93
CA LEU A 210 2.92 -0.82 -7.03
C LEU A 210 2.63 0.66 -6.85
N SER A 211 2.24 1.32 -7.93
CA SER A 211 1.85 2.72 -7.90
C SER A 211 0.34 2.88 -8.10
N GLY A 212 -0.37 3.20 -7.02
CA GLY A 212 -1.80 3.48 -7.06
C GLY A 212 -2.11 4.77 -7.84
N MET A 213 -3.08 4.72 -8.75
CA MET A 213 -3.44 5.84 -9.62
C MET A 213 -4.97 6.01 -9.69
N SER A 214 -5.45 7.17 -9.29
CA SER A 214 -6.87 7.51 -9.19
C SER A 214 -7.34 8.47 -10.29
N THR A 215 -6.43 9.02 -11.11
CA THR A 215 -6.78 9.89 -12.25
C THR A 215 -6.05 9.49 -13.54
N PRO A 216 -6.61 9.77 -14.74
CA PRO A 216 -5.92 9.52 -16.01
C PRO A 216 -4.57 10.23 -16.10
N LEU A 217 -4.44 11.44 -15.53
CA LEU A 217 -3.20 12.19 -15.52
C LEU A 217 -2.10 11.46 -14.72
N GLN A 218 -2.44 10.87 -13.57
CA GLN A 218 -1.50 10.08 -12.79
C GLN A 218 -1.02 8.85 -13.58
N VAL A 219 -1.88 8.25 -14.40
CA VAL A 219 -1.48 7.15 -15.30
C VAL A 219 -0.43 7.61 -16.29
N GLU A 220 -0.66 8.73 -16.98
CA GLU A 220 0.31 9.24 -17.96
C GLU A 220 1.63 9.65 -17.32
N GLN A 221 1.58 10.35 -16.18
CA GLN A 221 2.77 10.75 -15.44
C GLN A 221 3.58 9.56 -14.95
N ASN A 222 2.92 8.58 -14.30
CA ASN A 222 3.63 7.43 -13.74
C ASN A 222 4.20 6.51 -14.84
N LEU A 223 3.52 6.37 -15.98
CA LEU A 223 4.06 5.66 -17.15
C LEU A 223 5.32 6.33 -17.68
N ALA A 224 5.31 7.66 -17.83
CA ALA A 224 6.49 8.41 -18.28
C ALA A 224 7.66 8.26 -17.30
N ILE A 225 7.38 8.39 -16.00
CA ILE A 225 8.37 8.23 -14.93
C ILE A 225 8.95 6.80 -14.91
N ALA A 226 8.11 5.78 -15.04
CA ALA A 226 8.52 4.37 -15.06
C ALA A 226 9.35 4.01 -16.30
N GLY A 227 9.08 4.62 -17.46
CA GLY A 227 9.86 4.42 -18.68
C GLY A 227 11.33 4.83 -18.57
N GLU A 228 11.67 5.65 -17.59
CA GLU A 228 13.04 6.11 -17.29
C GLU A 228 13.53 5.67 -15.90
N GLY A 229 12.72 4.91 -15.17
CA GLY A 229 13.00 4.43 -13.82
C GLY A 229 13.88 3.19 -13.85
N LEU A 230 15.20 3.36 -13.72
CA LEU A 230 16.17 2.27 -13.65
C LEU A 230 16.77 2.17 -12.25
N SER A 231 17.32 1.00 -11.92
CA SER A 231 18.19 0.84 -10.75
C SER A 231 19.44 1.70 -10.89
N ASP A 232 19.99 2.14 -9.76
CA ASP A 232 21.16 3.02 -9.72
C ASP A 232 21.03 4.30 -10.58
N SER A 233 19.79 4.79 -10.78
CA SER A 233 19.50 5.96 -11.62
C SER A 233 19.60 7.31 -10.91
N LEU A 234 19.82 7.30 -9.58
CA LEU A 234 20.06 8.49 -8.77
C LEU A 234 21.56 8.73 -8.57
N LEU A 235 21.98 9.99 -8.72
CA LEU A 235 23.36 10.38 -8.44
C LEU A 235 23.63 10.44 -6.93
N PRO A 236 24.88 10.26 -6.45
CA PRO A 236 25.20 10.34 -5.02
C PRO A 236 24.74 11.66 -4.36
N GLU A 237 24.88 12.78 -5.06
CA GLU A 237 24.39 14.08 -4.59
C GLU A 237 22.86 14.17 -4.53
N GLU A 238 22.14 13.40 -5.34
CA GLU A 238 20.68 13.30 -5.30
C GLU A 238 20.24 12.41 -4.15
N ILE A 239 20.94 11.29 -3.92
CA ILE A 239 20.71 10.39 -2.79
C ILE A 239 20.88 11.14 -1.46
N ALA A 240 21.90 12.00 -1.35
CA ALA A 240 22.15 12.80 -0.14
C ALA A 240 21.00 13.77 0.19
N LEU A 241 20.15 14.17 -0.78
CA LEU A 241 19.01 15.05 -0.52
C LEU A 241 17.91 14.35 0.28
N PHE A 242 17.81 13.02 0.21
CA PHE A 242 16.72 12.28 0.87
C PHE A 242 16.79 12.42 2.39
N GLU A 243 17.98 12.48 3.00
CA GLU A 243 18.12 12.68 4.45
C GLU A 243 17.53 14.03 4.90
N ASP A 244 17.86 15.11 4.19
CA ASP A 244 17.34 16.44 4.46
C ASP A 244 15.81 16.50 4.27
N VAL A 245 15.31 15.84 3.22
CA VAL A 245 13.87 15.76 2.94
C VAL A 245 13.14 14.96 4.01
N GLU A 246 13.69 13.81 4.41
CA GLU A 246 13.13 12.97 5.46
C GLU A 246 13.04 13.74 6.79
N LEU A 247 14.10 14.45 7.15
CA LEU A 247 14.13 15.32 8.32
C LEU A 247 13.07 16.42 8.25
N GLU A 248 12.89 17.04 7.08
CA GLU A 248 11.88 18.08 6.89
C GLU A 248 10.44 17.53 6.94
N TYR A 249 10.20 16.35 6.37
CA TYR A 249 8.93 15.63 6.54
C TYR A 249 8.67 15.29 8.01
N LYS A 250 9.64 14.73 8.74
CA LYS A 250 9.51 14.35 10.16
C LYS A 250 9.12 15.52 11.06
N LYS A 251 9.60 16.75 10.78
CA LYS A 251 9.17 17.96 11.50
C LYS A 251 7.69 18.30 11.29
N ARG A 252 7.14 17.95 10.12
CA ARG A 252 5.83 18.41 9.64
C ARG A 252 4.72 17.39 9.79
N ILE A 253 5.03 16.10 9.69
CA ILE A 253 4.06 15.03 9.89
C ILE A 253 3.59 15.05 11.34
N LYS A 254 2.29 15.23 11.55
CA LYS A 254 1.66 15.14 12.88
C LYS A 254 1.20 13.72 13.19
N VAL A 255 0.81 12.98 12.14
CA VAL A 255 0.27 11.62 12.25
C VAL A 255 0.91 10.71 11.20
N GLY A 256 1.55 9.63 11.62
CA GLY A 256 2.19 8.63 10.73
C GLY A 256 1.21 7.70 10.00
N CYS A 257 0.01 8.19 9.63
CA CYS A 257 -0.98 7.40 8.90
C CYS A 257 -0.65 7.33 7.42
N THR A 258 -0.71 6.13 6.81
CA THR A 258 -0.51 5.93 5.36
C THR A 258 -1.80 5.97 4.55
N GLY A 259 -2.96 6.15 5.19
CA GLY A 259 -4.24 6.21 4.47
C GLY A 259 -4.79 4.86 3.97
N CYS A 260 -4.23 3.73 4.41
CA CYS A 260 -4.58 2.37 3.96
C CYS A 260 -6.05 1.96 4.14
N GLY A 261 -6.80 2.60 5.05
CA GLY A 261 -8.23 2.35 5.25
C GLY A 261 -8.58 1.09 6.06
N TYR A 262 -7.62 0.34 6.61
CA TYR A 262 -7.89 -0.89 7.40
C TYR A 262 -8.75 -0.62 8.66
N CYS A 263 -8.69 0.61 9.18
CA CYS A 263 -9.53 1.05 10.30
C CYS A 263 -11.01 1.31 9.92
N MET A 264 -11.37 1.20 8.64
CA MET A 264 -12.70 1.52 8.11
C MET A 264 -13.54 0.26 7.85
N PRO A 265 -14.89 0.34 7.94
CA PRO A 265 -15.66 1.51 8.38
C PRO A 265 -15.60 1.72 9.90
N CYS A 266 -15.63 2.98 10.34
CA CYS A 266 -15.78 3.33 11.74
C CYS A 266 -17.25 3.18 12.17
N PRO A 267 -17.57 2.48 13.30
CA PRO A 267 -18.94 2.35 13.80
C PRO A 267 -19.62 3.68 14.15
N SER A 268 -18.84 4.73 14.40
CA SER A 268 -19.36 6.08 14.69
C SER A 268 -19.32 7.02 13.46
N GLY A 269 -19.04 6.48 12.27
CA GLY A 269 -19.01 7.23 11.03
C GLY A 269 -17.75 8.08 10.80
N VAL A 270 -16.76 8.07 11.71
CA VAL A 270 -15.52 8.84 11.53
C VAL A 270 -14.75 8.35 10.31
N ASN A 271 -14.38 9.25 9.41
CA ASN A 271 -13.44 8.95 8.32
C ASN A 271 -12.02 9.20 8.82
N VAL A 272 -11.47 8.22 9.54
CA VAL A 272 -10.16 8.34 10.23
C VAL A 272 -9.02 8.69 9.26
N PRO A 273 -8.85 8.01 8.11
CA PRO A 273 -7.79 8.35 7.16
C PRO A 273 -7.88 9.80 6.68
N ALA A 274 -9.07 10.27 6.31
CA ALA A 274 -9.25 11.62 5.82
C ALA A 274 -9.04 12.67 6.91
N CYS A 275 -9.45 12.40 8.16
CA CYS A 275 -9.17 13.28 9.31
C CYS A 275 -7.65 13.49 9.49
N PHE A 276 -6.88 12.40 9.45
CA PHE A 276 -5.43 12.46 9.60
C PHE A 276 -4.73 13.08 8.38
N GLU A 277 -5.25 12.86 7.17
CA GLU A 277 -4.74 13.54 5.97
C GLU A 277 -4.89 15.05 6.13
N GLN A 278 -6.08 15.56 6.46
CA GLN A 278 -6.28 17.01 6.60
C GLN A 278 -5.43 17.60 7.73
N TYR A 279 -5.29 16.89 8.86
CA TYR A 279 -4.46 17.35 9.96
C TYR A 279 -2.97 17.41 9.60
N ASN A 280 -2.47 16.42 8.85
CA ASN A 280 -1.13 16.48 8.30
C ASN A 280 -0.97 17.62 7.28
N LEU A 281 -1.94 17.83 6.38
CA LEU A 281 -1.89 18.90 5.38
C LEU A 281 -1.84 20.29 6.02
N ALA A 282 -2.57 20.51 7.12
CA ALA A 282 -2.51 21.76 7.90
C ALA A 282 -1.09 22.11 8.32
N SER A 283 -0.34 21.12 8.80
CA SER A 283 1.04 21.26 9.26
C SER A 283 2.07 21.25 8.10
N MET A 284 1.83 20.46 7.05
CA MET A 284 2.73 20.36 5.90
C MET A 284 2.81 21.65 5.09
N TYR A 285 1.68 22.34 4.91
CA TYR A 285 1.60 23.57 4.13
C TYR A 285 1.65 24.84 5.00
N ASP A 286 1.84 24.71 6.32
CA ASP A 286 1.73 25.81 7.28
C ASP A 286 0.43 26.64 7.05
N SER A 287 -0.66 25.95 6.71
CA SER A 287 -1.94 26.54 6.26
C SER A 287 -3.14 25.89 6.95
N PRO A 288 -3.30 26.09 8.28
CA PRO A 288 -4.37 25.46 9.05
C PRO A 288 -5.77 25.90 8.59
N ASP A 289 -5.95 27.15 8.16
CA ASP A 289 -7.25 27.66 7.72
C ASP A 289 -7.73 27.00 6.41
N ALA A 290 -6.82 26.82 5.44
CA ALA A 290 -7.15 26.14 4.19
C ALA A 290 -7.44 24.65 4.42
N ALA A 291 -6.65 23.99 5.28
CA ALA A 291 -6.89 22.61 5.66
C ALA A 291 -8.22 22.45 6.41
N LYS A 292 -8.56 23.39 7.31
CA LYS A 292 -9.85 23.41 8.00
C LYS A 292 -11.02 23.57 7.03
N TYR A 293 -10.91 24.48 6.06
CA TYR A 293 -11.93 24.63 5.03
C TYR A 293 -12.12 23.34 4.23
N ASN A 294 -11.04 22.69 3.81
CA ASN A 294 -11.12 21.41 3.10
C ASN A 294 -11.68 20.29 3.97
N TYR A 295 -11.28 20.20 5.24
CA TYR A 295 -11.84 19.27 6.22
C TYR A 295 -13.35 19.45 6.37
N ASP A 296 -13.82 20.70 6.45
CA ASP A 296 -15.23 21.04 6.57
C ASP A 296 -16.05 20.66 5.33
N ILE A 297 -15.53 20.92 4.13
CA ILE A 297 -16.21 20.56 2.87
C ILE A 297 -16.22 19.05 2.65
N SER A 298 -15.09 18.38 2.88
CA SER A 298 -14.92 16.96 2.58
C SER A 298 -15.57 16.05 3.61
N LEU A 299 -15.55 16.42 4.89
CA LEU A 299 -16.01 15.58 6.00
C LEU A 299 -17.20 16.15 6.78
N GLY A 300 -17.59 17.41 6.54
CA GLY A 300 -18.70 18.06 7.26
C GLY A 300 -20.11 17.63 6.84
N GLY A 301 -20.23 16.65 5.93
CA GLY A 301 -21.52 16.09 5.52
C GLY A 301 -22.21 16.85 4.38
N PHE A 302 -21.48 17.68 3.62
CA PHE A 302 -22.06 18.41 2.48
C PHE A 302 -22.47 17.48 1.32
N PHE A 303 -21.80 16.32 1.18
CA PHE A 303 -22.02 15.34 0.12
C PHE A 303 -22.45 13.95 0.64
N GLY A 304 -22.93 13.86 1.90
CA GLY A 304 -23.30 12.60 2.53
C GLY A 304 -23.25 12.68 4.05
N ASP A 305 -23.11 11.54 4.72
CA ASP A 305 -22.94 11.51 6.17
C ASP A 305 -21.59 12.14 6.58
N PRO A 306 -21.54 12.90 7.68
CA PRO A 306 -20.31 13.50 8.14
C PRO A 306 -19.32 12.43 8.63
N GLY A 307 -18.04 12.70 8.38
CA GLY A 307 -16.91 11.84 8.72
C GLY A 307 -15.96 12.45 9.74
N LEU A 308 -16.45 13.31 10.63
CA LEU A 308 -15.66 14.20 11.47
C LEU A 308 -14.99 13.47 12.65
N ALA A 309 -13.84 13.99 13.08
CA ALA A 309 -13.09 13.46 14.22
C ALA A 309 -13.88 13.51 15.55
N SER A 310 -14.72 14.54 15.77
CA SER A 310 -15.58 14.68 16.97
C SER A 310 -16.65 13.60 17.09
N GLN A 311 -16.93 12.84 16.02
CA GLN A 311 -17.87 11.73 16.11
C GLN A 311 -17.28 10.51 16.84
N CYS A 312 -15.97 10.50 17.12
CA CYS A 312 -15.31 9.38 17.78
C CYS A 312 -15.88 9.11 19.18
N LYS A 313 -16.39 7.90 19.41
CA LYS A 313 -16.86 7.40 20.71
C LYS A 313 -15.82 6.57 21.47
N GLU A 314 -14.56 6.61 21.04
CA GLU A 314 -13.43 5.96 21.69
C GLU A 314 -13.52 4.42 21.84
N CYS A 315 -14.27 3.73 20.97
CA CYS A 315 -14.53 2.27 21.04
C CYS A 315 -13.32 1.36 20.80
N LYS A 316 -12.18 1.90 20.34
CA LYS A 316 -10.88 1.23 20.12
C LYS A 316 -10.76 0.32 18.89
N GLU A 317 -11.84 -0.11 18.25
CA GLU A 317 -11.79 -1.04 17.10
C GLU A 317 -10.79 -0.65 15.99
N CYS A 318 -10.67 0.65 15.70
CA CYS A 318 -9.74 1.14 14.68
C CYS A 318 -8.26 0.89 15.03
N GLU A 319 -7.88 0.99 16.31
CA GLU A 319 -6.50 0.81 16.77
C GLU A 319 -6.08 -0.66 16.65
N GLU A 320 -7.01 -1.58 16.87
CA GLU A 320 -6.78 -3.03 16.75
C GLU A 320 -6.58 -3.48 15.30
N ARG A 321 -7.14 -2.73 14.35
CA ARG A 321 -7.01 -2.99 12.90
C ARG A 321 -5.89 -2.20 12.24
N CYS A 322 -5.24 -1.27 12.93
CA CYS A 322 -4.27 -0.36 12.33
C CYS A 322 -2.92 -1.05 12.16
N PRO A 323 -2.45 -1.30 10.92
CA PRO A 323 -1.15 -1.94 10.70
C PRO A 323 0.03 -1.07 11.19
N GLN A 324 -0.17 0.25 11.29
CA GLN A 324 0.81 1.19 11.86
C GLN A 324 0.80 1.28 13.39
N GLY A 325 -0.09 0.56 14.09
CA GLY A 325 -0.17 0.59 15.55
C GLY A 325 -0.47 1.97 16.14
N LEU A 326 -1.13 2.85 15.38
CA LEU A 326 -1.34 4.24 15.78
C LEU A 326 -2.32 4.34 16.95
N PRO A 327 -2.09 5.25 17.92
CA PRO A 327 -3.07 5.57 18.96
C PRO A 327 -4.18 6.48 18.40
N ILE A 328 -4.99 5.92 17.48
CA ILE A 328 -5.96 6.65 16.64
C ILE A 328 -6.87 7.54 17.48
N ARG A 329 -7.40 7.06 18.61
CA ARG A 329 -8.34 7.85 19.43
C ARG A 329 -7.68 9.09 20.03
N ARG A 330 -6.43 8.97 20.47
CA ARG A 330 -5.63 10.11 20.97
C ARG A 330 -5.40 11.11 19.84
N LEU A 331 -4.97 10.62 18.68
CA LEU A 331 -4.66 11.45 17.52
C LEU A 331 -5.89 12.19 16.99
N LEU A 332 -7.08 11.57 17.01
CA LEU A 332 -8.33 12.24 16.64
C LEU A 332 -8.66 13.41 17.57
N LYS A 333 -8.26 13.38 18.85
CA LYS A 333 -8.40 14.55 19.75
C LYS A 333 -7.51 15.70 19.30
N ASP A 334 -6.32 15.42 18.78
CA ASP A 334 -5.45 16.45 18.20
C ASP A 334 -6.09 17.08 16.94
N VAL A 335 -6.78 16.27 16.12
CA VAL A 335 -7.58 16.77 14.97
C VAL A 335 -8.71 17.69 15.44
N VAL A 336 -9.47 17.27 16.47
CA VAL A 336 -10.54 18.08 17.06
C VAL A 336 -9.98 19.39 17.63
N ALA A 337 -8.81 19.35 18.28
CA ALA A 337 -8.17 20.56 18.80
C ALA A 337 -7.75 21.53 17.67
N CYS A 338 -7.33 20.99 16.51
CA CYS A 338 -6.92 21.78 15.36
C CYS A 338 -8.11 22.39 14.60
N PHE A 339 -9.16 21.60 14.33
CA PHE A 339 -10.28 22.03 13.48
C PHE A 339 -11.55 22.40 14.24
N GLY A 340 -11.67 22.03 15.51
CA GLY A 340 -12.78 22.35 16.41
C GLY A 340 -13.93 21.33 16.39
N ARG A 341 -13.84 20.28 15.58
CA ARG A 341 -14.86 19.24 15.41
C ARG A 341 -14.31 18.02 14.70
#